data_AF-A0AA39XZE6-F1
#
_entry.id   AF-A0AA39XZE6-F1
#
_cell.length_a   1.000
_cell.length_b   1.000
_cell.length_c   1.000
_cell.angle_alpha   90.00
_cell.angle_beta   90.00
_cell.angle_gamma   90.00
#
_symmetry.space_group_name_H-M   'P 1'
#
loop_
_entity.id
_entity.type
_entity.pdbx_description
1 polymer ?
#
loop_
_entity_poly.entity_id
_entity_poly.type
_entity_poly.pdbx_seq_one_letter_code
_entity_poly.pdbx_strand_id
1 'polypeptide(L)'
;MKRLIVCCDGTWYSADKGLDNIPSNVAQISRMIAPFGLRKTGTKKDEERIEQIVYYQTGVGSGPMGKIDSAWQGATGAGLEENVTTAYHYLANNYERGDEIFLFGFSRGAYTVRALAGMVTEMGLLWPQKLSHFPDLYKLYRRRRGNDETRGNDVNSNVHSMDEASGSDDRKKLEYRYTGKF
;
A
#
# COMPACT_ATOMS: atom_id res chain seq x y z
N MET A 1 13.50 -4.19 14.99
CA MET A 1 12.48 -3.18 14.68
C MET A 1 13.10 -2.14 13.79
N LYS A 2 12.46 -1.87 12.65
CA LYS A 2 12.86 -0.89 11.65
C LYS A 2 11.64 -0.10 11.16
N ARG A 3 11.90 0.98 10.44
CA ARG A 3 10.86 1.81 9.78
C ARG A 3 10.90 1.53 8.29
N LEU A 4 9.78 1.06 7.75
CA LEU A 4 9.57 0.96 6.31
C LEU A 4 8.84 2.20 5.84
N ILE A 5 9.46 3.00 4.98
CA ILE A 5 8.94 4.28 4.52
C ILE A 5 8.64 4.18 3.02
N VAL A 6 7.35 4.15 2.68
CA VAL A 6 6.86 4.00 1.31
C VAL A 6 6.46 5.37 0.77
N CYS A 7 7.13 5.80 -0.30
CA CYS A 7 6.91 7.07 -0.99
C CYS A 7 6.42 6.80 -2.42
N CYS A 8 5.14 7.07 -2.71
CA CYS A 8 4.56 6.88 -4.05
C CYS A 8 4.29 8.23 -4.72
N ASP A 9 4.91 8.48 -5.87
CA ASP A 9 4.77 9.75 -6.56
C ASP A 9 3.49 9.85 -7.41
N GLY A 10 3.11 11.10 -7.68
CA GLY A 10 2.06 11.46 -8.62
C GLY A 10 2.49 11.22 -10.05
N THR A 11 1.50 11.18 -10.92
CA THR A 11 1.70 10.74 -12.30
C THR A 11 2.34 11.83 -13.16
N TRP A 12 3.13 11.45 -14.17
CA TRP A 12 3.98 12.35 -14.98
C TRP A 12 5.16 12.99 -14.24
N TYR A 13 5.33 12.68 -12.96
CA TYR A 13 6.48 13.09 -12.17
C TYR A 13 7.32 11.85 -11.87
N SER A 14 8.48 11.77 -12.50
CA SER A 14 9.59 10.94 -12.03
C SER A 14 10.63 11.89 -11.50
N ALA A 15 11.20 11.55 -10.34
CA ALA A 15 12.34 12.29 -9.78
C ALA A 15 13.55 12.43 -10.73
N ASP A 16 13.54 11.66 -11.83
CA ASP A 16 14.64 11.55 -12.81
C ASP A 16 14.19 11.90 -14.25
N LYS A 17 12.93 12.30 -14.49
CA LYS A 17 12.39 12.51 -15.87
C LYS A 17 11.37 13.66 -16.05
N GLY A 18 11.09 14.45 -15.01
CA GLY A 18 10.23 15.64 -15.15
C GLY A 18 10.83 16.66 -16.13
N LEU A 19 9.98 17.44 -16.80
CA LEU A 19 10.34 18.37 -17.88
C LEU A 19 11.45 19.38 -17.56
N ASP A 20 11.88 19.53 -16.31
CA ASP A 20 13.00 20.39 -15.88
C ASP A 20 13.88 19.79 -14.75
N ASN A 21 13.88 18.45 -14.56
CA ASN A 21 14.63 17.77 -13.47
C ASN A 21 14.31 18.28 -12.04
N ILE A 22 13.18 18.99 -11.86
CA ILE A 22 12.69 19.40 -10.54
C ILE A 22 12.07 18.17 -9.88
N PRO A 23 12.51 17.74 -8.69
CA PRO A 23 11.91 16.60 -7.99
C PRO A 23 10.61 16.99 -7.29
N SER A 24 9.64 16.07 -7.26
CA SER A 24 8.39 16.28 -6.50
C SER A 24 8.69 16.38 -5.01
N ASN A 25 7.75 16.88 -4.22
CA ASN A 25 7.88 16.86 -2.76
C ASN A 25 8.04 15.43 -2.23
N VAL A 26 7.40 14.43 -2.86
CA VAL A 26 7.54 13.02 -2.46
C VAL A 26 8.97 12.53 -2.73
N ALA A 27 9.54 12.87 -3.89
CA ALA A 27 10.92 12.55 -4.24
C ALA A 27 11.94 13.28 -3.35
N GLN A 28 11.65 14.53 -2.98
CA GLN A 28 12.49 15.27 -2.03
C GLN A 28 12.45 14.60 -0.66
N ILE A 29 11.27 14.29 -0.14
CA ILE A 29 11.12 13.57 1.15
C ILE A 29 11.89 12.25 1.12
N SER A 30 11.74 11.42 0.08
CA SER A 30 12.44 10.14 0.00
C SER A 30 13.96 10.29 0.01
N ARG A 31 14.50 11.39 -0.53
CA ARG A 31 15.94 11.68 -0.56
C ARG A 31 16.46 12.31 0.73
N MET A 32 15.59 12.91 1.54
CA MET A 32 15.96 13.62 2.78
C MET A 32 15.82 12.78 4.04
N ILE A 33 15.26 11.57 3.96
CA ILE A 33 15.17 10.65 5.08
C ILE A 33 16.56 10.08 5.39
N ALA A 34 17.02 10.27 6.63
CA ALA A 34 18.26 9.67 7.10
C ALA A 34 18.14 8.14 7.21
N PRO A 35 19.18 7.35 6.88
CA PRO A 35 19.13 5.88 6.97
C PRO A 35 18.85 5.34 8.39
N PHE A 36 19.03 6.18 9.42
CA PHE A 36 18.77 5.83 10.81
C PHE A 36 18.05 6.97 11.52
N GLY A 37 17.03 6.62 12.31
CA GLY A 37 16.28 7.52 13.16
C GLY A 37 16.60 7.27 14.63
N LEU A 38 16.04 8.10 15.50
CA LEU A 38 16.14 7.96 16.94
C LEU A 38 14.76 7.63 17.51
N ARG A 39 14.72 6.68 18.44
CA ARG A 39 13.52 6.30 19.20
C ARG A 39 13.76 6.57 20.67
N LYS A 40 12.88 7.34 21.30
CA LYS A 40 12.91 7.58 22.76
C LYS A 40 12.37 6.34 23.47
N THR A 41 13.15 5.76 24.36
CA THR A 41 12.78 4.53 25.09
C THR A 41 12.32 4.77 26.53
N GLY A 42 12.24 6.03 26.97
CA GLY A 42 11.64 6.42 28.26
C GLY A 42 12.57 7.23 29.17
N THR A 43 13.88 7.18 28.96
CA THR A 43 14.90 7.98 29.68
C THR A 43 15.61 8.91 28.69
N LYS A 44 15.89 10.16 29.09
CA LYS A 44 16.56 11.18 28.23
C LYS A 44 17.94 10.76 27.70
N LYS A 45 18.53 9.69 28.22
CA LYS A 45 19.87 9.19 27.85
C LYS A 45 19.87 8.01 26.87
N ASP A 46 18.74 7.34 26.66
CA ASP A 46 18.68 6.09 25.90
C ASP A 46 17.88 6.30 24.60
N GLU A 47 18.48 7.05 23.68
CA GLU A 47 17.96 7.13 22.31
C GLU A 47 18.46 5.92 21.52
N GLU A 48 17.52 5.03 21.19
CA GLU A 48 17.81 3.84 20.39
C GLU A 48 17.84 4.22 18.91
N ARG A 49 18.89 3.80 18.22
CA ARG A 49 19.03 3.96 16.77
C ARG A 49 18.12 2.95 16.06
N ILE A 50 17.19 3.44 15.24
CA ILE A 50 16.28 2.61 14.45
C ILE A 50 16.61 2.73 12.97
N GLU A 51 16.71 1.60 12.26
CA GLU A 51 16.94 1.58 10.82
C GLU A 51 15.72 2.12 10.06
N GLN A 52 15.96 2.90 9.00
CA GLN A 52 14.91 3.46 8.13
C GLN A 52 15.16 3.02 6.68
N ILE A 53 14.27 2.18 6.15
CA ILE A 53 14.34 1.68 4.78
C ILE A 53 13.33 2.44 3.94
N VAL A 54 13.82 3.18 2.95
CA VAL A 54 12.99 3.98 2.04
C VAL A 54 12.73 3.20 0.76
N TYR A 55 11.46 3.12 0.38
CA TYR A 55 11.01 2.65 -0.92
C TYR A 55 10.33 3.80 -1.66
N TYR A 56 10.89 4.17 -2.81
CA TYR A 56 10.33 5.20 -3.69
C TYR A 56 9.79 4.56 -4.97
N GLN A 57 8.54 4.87 -5.29
CA GLN A 57 7.86 4.43 -6.49
C GLN A 57 7.51 5.63 -7.36
N THR A 58 7.94 5.61 -8.62
CA THR A 58 7.61 6.65 -9.59
C THR A 58 6.14 6.61 -9.98
N GLY A 59 5.63 7.74 -10.49
CA GLY A 59 4.27 7.81 -11.00
C GLY A 59 4.03 6.89 -12.21
N VAL A 60 2.77 6.55 -12.45
CA VAL A 60 2.36 5.83 -13.68
C VAL A 60 2.78 6.61 -14.94
N GLY A 61 3.22 5.94 -16.01
CA GLY A 61 3.65 6.61 -17.25
C GLY A 61 5.07 7.20 -17.22
N SER A 62 5.83 6.98 -16.15
CA SER A 62 7.23 7.40 -16.00
C SER A 62 8.28 6.46 -16.64
N GLY A 63 7.84 5.35 -17.26
CA GLY A 63 8.70 4.33 -17.87
C GLY A 63 9.35 4.75 -19.20
N PRO A 64 10.34 4.00 -19.72
CA PRO A 64 10.98 4.28 -21.02
C PRO A 64 10.05 4.12 -22.25
N MET A 65 8.87 3.52 -22.09
CA MET A 65 7.92 3.36 -23.18
C MET A 65 7.10 4.63 -23.40
N GLY A 66 7.47 5.36 -24.46
CA GLY A 66 6.59 6.10 -25.36
C GLY A 66 5.51 6.99 -24.76
N LYS A 67 5.66 8.31 -24.95
CA LYS A 67 4.68 9.38 -24.68
C LYS A 67 3.28 9.17 -25.32
N ILE A 68 3.09 8.13 -26.12
CA ILE A 68 1.83 7.77 -26.80
C ILE A 68 1.04 6.73 -25.98
N ASP A 69 1.71 5.87 -25.19
CA ASP A 69 1.06 4.88 -24.32
C ASP A 69 0.60 5.48 -22.98
N SER A 70 1.27 6.54 -22.53
CA SER A 70 1.01 7.23 -21.25
C SER A 70 -0.37 7.90 -21.18
N ALA A 71 -0.96 8.27 -22.32
CA ALA A 71 -2.30 8.86 -22.39
C ALA A 71 -3.41 7.79 -22.38
N TRP A 72 -3.16 6.61 -22.96
CA TRP A 72 -4.15 5.53 -23.05
C TRP A 72 -4.11 4.58 -21.85
N GLN A 73 -2.93 4.23 -21.34
CA GLN A 73 -2.79 3.51 -20.06
C GLN A 73 -3.15 4.38 -18.85
N GLY A 74 -3.12 5.70 -19.02
CA GLY A 74 -3.55 6.67 -18.01
C GLY A 74 -5.05 6.63 -17.70
N ALA A 75 -5.87 6.01 -18.55
CA ALA A 75 -7.32 5.91 -18.41
C ALA A 75 -7.82 4.54 -17.88
N THR A 76 -6.98 3.51 -17.81
CA THR A 76 -7.45 2.11 -17.63
C THR A 76 -7.27 1.53 -16.22
N GLY A 77 -6.80 2.29 -15.23
CA GLY A 77 -6.68 1.84 -13.82
C GLY A 77 -5.64 0.74 -13.55
N ALA A 78 -5.22 -0.01 -14.57
CA ALA A 78 -4.28 -1.13 -14.47
C ALA A 78 -2.92 -0.72 -13.89
N GLY A 79 -2.34 0.39 -14.35
CA GLY A 79 -1.05 0.88 -13.82
C GLY A 79 -1.11 1.33 -12.36
N LEU A 80 -2.31 1.69 -11.87
CA LEU A 80 -2.50 2.07 -10.46
C LEU A 80 -2.61 0.82 -9.57
N GLU A 81 -3.30 -0.21 -10.05
CA GLU A 81 -3.40 -1.52 -9.39
C GLU A 81 -2.03 -2.20 -9.30
N GLU A 82 -1.22 -2.14 -10.36
CA GLU A 82 0.16 -2.62 -10.37
C GLU A 82 1.02 -1.89 -9.33
N ASN A 83 0.85 -0.56 -9.22
CA ASN A 83 1.61 0.22 -8.26
C ASN A 83 1.30 -0.18 -6.82
N VAL A 84 0.01 -0.32 -6.48
CA VAL A 84 -0.45 -0.76 -5.15
C VAL A 84 0.07 -2.16 -4.84
N THR A 85 -0.04 -3.09 -5.79
CA THR A 85 0.40 -4.49 -5.63
C THR A 85 1.91 -4.58 -5.41
N THR A 86 2.69 -3.82 -6.17
CA THR A 86 4.16 -3.78 -6.04
C THR A 86 4.57 -3.26 -4.66
N ALA A 87 3.94 -2.18 -4.18
CA ALA A 87 4.21 -1.64 -2.85
C ALA A 87 3.80 -2.62 -1.72
N TYR A 88 2.69 -3.35 -1.90
CA TYR A 88 2.30 -4.42 -0.97
C TYR A 88 3.33 -5.55 -0.93
N HIS A 89 3.82 -6.00 -2.09
CA HIS A 89 4.87 -7.02 -2.16
C HIS A 89 6.16 -6.55 -1.49
N TYR A 90 6.55 -5.28 -1.65
CA TYR A 90 7.67 -4.70 -0.91
C TYR A 90 7.47 -4.80 0.61
N LEU A 91 6.31 -4.38 1.12
CA LEU A 91 6.01 -4.47 2.55
C LEU A 91 6.00 -5.93 3.03
N ALA A 92 5.33 -6.83 2.32
CA ALA A 92 5.23 -8.24 2.69
C ALA A 92 6.61 -8.93 2.77
N ASN A 93 7.52 -8.58 1.87
CA ASN A 93 8.89 -9.11 1.86
C ASN A 93 9.75 -8.57 3.00
N ASN A 94 9.62 -7.29 3.34
CA ASN A 94 10.56 -6.61 4.24
C ASN A 94 10.07 -6.44 5.68
N TYR A 95 8.76 -6.44 5.90
CA TYR A 95 8.18 -6.20 7.22
C TYR A 95 8.49 -7.35 8.19
N GLU A 96 8.89 -7.02 9.41
CA GLU A 96 8.97 -7.96 10.53
C GLU A 96 8.12 -7.44 11.69
N ARG A 97 7.64 -8.36 12.54
CA ARG A 97 6.74 -8.01 13.64
C ARG A 97 7.35 -6.91 14.52
N GLY A 98 6.61 -5.82 14.69
CA GLY A 98 7.01 -4.66 15.46
C GLY A 98 7.58 -3.51 14.61
N ASP A 99 7.82 -3.72 13.31
CA ASP A 99 8.23 -2.64 12.43
C ASP A 99 7.13 -1.59 12.25
N GLU A 100 7.56 -0.36 11.99
CA GLU A 100 6.67 0.77 11.73
C GLU A 100 6.59 1.03 10.22
N ILE A 101 5.38 1.33 9.72
CA ILE A 101 5.15 1.65 8.31
C ILE A 101 4.73 3.11 8.20
N PHE A 102 5.45 3.87 7.38
CA PHE A 102 5.12 5.25 7.05
C PHE A 102 4.81 5.36 5.57
N LEU A 103 3.70 6.03 5.24
CA LEU A 103 3.21 6.13 3.88
C LEU A 103 3.11 7.59 3.44
N PHE A 104 3.77 7.93 2.34
CA PHE A 104 3.73 9.26 1.74
C PHE A 104 3.31 9.14 0.28
N GLY A 105 2.35 9.95 -0.14
CA GLY A 105 1.92 9.94 -1.54
C GLY A 105 1.31 11.25 -2.00
N PHE A 106 1.42 11.52 -3.30
CA PHE A 106 0.88 12.72 -3.93
C PHE A 106 0.06 12.37 -5.18
N SER A 107 -1.07 13.05 -5.42
CA SER A 107 -1.96 12.81 -6.56
C SER A 107 -2.34 11.32 -6.69
N ARG A 108 -2.06 10.65 -7.82
CA ARG A 108 -2.25 9.20 -7.98
C ARG A 108 -1.43 8.37 -6.99
N GLY A 109 -0.25 8.84 -6.59
CA GLY A 109 0.52 8.22 -5.51
C GLY A 109 -0.17 8.28 -4.15
N ALA A 110 -0.98 9.32 -3.88
CA ALA A 110 -1.80 9.40 -2.67
C ALA A 110 -2.92 8.35 -2.68
N TYR A 111 -3.52 8.08 -3.84
CA TYR A 111 -4.43 6.95 -4.01
C TYR A 111 -3.70 5.63 -3.74
N THR A 112 -2.51 5.43 -4.32
CA THR A 112 -1.72 4.21 -4.14
C THR A 112 -1.49 3.90 -2.67
N VAL A 113 -0.99 4.86 -1.88
CA VAL A 113 -0.71 4.62 -0.46
C VAL A 113 -1.98 4.44 0.38
N ARG A 114 -3.09 5.08 0.01
CA ARG A 114 -4.38 4.86 0.70
C ARG A 114 -4.94 3.47 0.42
N ALA A 115 -4.88 3.02 -0.83
CA ALA A 115 -5.31 1.67 -1.20
C ALA A 115 -4.41 0.61 -0.55
N LEU A 116 -3.10 0.85 -0.52
CA LEU A 116 -2.12 0.02 0.19
C LEU A 116 -2.44 -0.07 1.69
N ALA A 117 -2.69 1.06 2.35
CA ALA A 117 -3.07 1.08 3.75
C ALA A 117 -4.33 0.24 4.00
N GLY A 118 -5.38 0.42 3.18
CA GLY A 118 -6.60 -0.38 3.24
C GLY A 118 -6.34 -1.88 3.11
N MET A 119 -5.54 -2.28 2.12
CA MET A 119 -5.14 -3.68 1.94
C MET A 119 -4.40 -4.24 3.15
N VAL A 120 -3.44 -3.48 3.70
CA VAL A 120 -2.67 -3.91 4.88
C VAL A 120 -3.57 -4.02 6.11
N THR A 121 -4.52 -3.11 6.30
CA THR A 121 -5.44 -3.15 7.44
C THR A 121 -6.50 -4.25 7.32
N GLU A 122 -6.95 -4.56 6.10
CA GLU A 122 -8.03 -5.53 5.88
C GLU A 122 -7.55 -6.95 5.61
N MET A 123 -6.38 -7.12 4.99
CA MET A 123 -5.81 -8.43 4.66
C MET A 123 -4.55 -8.75 5.48
N GLY A 124 -4.04 -7.82 6.28
CA GLY A 124 -2.71 -7.95 6.88
C GLY A 124 -1.59 -7.92 5.84
N LEU A 125 -0.38 -8.31 6.26
CA LEU A 125 0.72 -8.61 5.36
C LEU A 125 0.97 -10.11 5.33
N LEU A 126 1.11 -10.62 4.11
CA LEU A 126 1.48 -12.01 3.86
C LEU A 126 2.92 -12.28 4.26
N TRP A 127 3.17 -13.50 4.75
CA TRP A 127 4.54 -14.01 4.80
C TRP A 127 5.11 -14.12 3.38
N PRO A 128 6.41 -13.86 3.17
CA PRO A 128 7.02 -13.93 1.83
C PRO A 128 6.75 -15.27 1.13
N GLN A 129 6.77 -16.38 1.89
CA GLN A 129 6.52 -17.74 1.40
C GLN A 129 5.07 -17.99 0.97
N LYS A 130 4.14 -17.11 1.36
CA LYS A 130 2.70 -17.18 1.07
C LYS A 130 2.25 -16.16 0.03
N LEU A 131 3.15 -15.35 -0.52
CA LEU A 131 2.81 -14.37 -1.56
C LEU A 131 2.21 -15.00 -2.83
N SER A 132 2.44 -16.29 -3.09
CA SER A 132 1.75 -17.01 -4.17
C SER A 132 0.23 -17.02 -4.04
N HIS A 133 -0.31 -16.81 -2.83
CA HIS A 133 -1.74 -16.76 -2.55
C HIS A 133 -2.31 -15.33 -2.64
N PHE A 134 -1.46 -14.33 -2.91
CA PHE A 134 -1.87 -12.94 -3.05
C PHE A 134 -3.00 -12.73 -4.07
N PRO A 135 -2.98 -13.33 -5.29
CA PRO A 135 -4.04 -13.10 -6.27
C PRO A 135 -5.44 -13.49 -5.77
N ASP A 136 -5.55 -14.58 -5.00
CA ASP A 136 -6.83 -15.06 -4.49
C ASP A 136 -7.34 -14.18 -3.34
N LEU A 137 -6.44 -13.76 -2.44
CA LEU A 137 -6.77 -12.82 -1.36
C LEU A 137 -7.15 -11.45 -1.93
N TYR A 138 -6.43 -10.98 -2.94
CA TYR A 138 -6.71 -9.71 -3.59
C TYR A 138 -8.08 -9.69 -4.29
N LYS A 139 -8.46 -10.79 -4.97
CA LYS A 139 -9.82 -10.96 -5.51
C LYS A 139 -10.88 -10.90 -4.42
N LEU A 140 -10.64 -11.53 -3.27
CA LEU A 140 -11.56 -11.51 -2.14
C LEU A 140 -11.73 -10.11 -1.57
N TYR A 141 -10.62 -9.37 -1.38
CA TYR A 141 -10.61 -7.98 -0.94
C TYR A 141 -11.39 -7.07 -1.89
N ARG A 142 -11.16 -7.18 -3.20
CA ARG A 142 -11.91 -6.39 -4.20
C ARG A 142 -13.40 -6.68 -4.19
N ARG A 143 -13.80 -7.94 -4.05
CA ARG A 143 -15.22 -8.32 -3.96
C ARG A 143 -15.88 -7.71 -2.72
N ARG A 144 -15.19 -7.67 -1.58
CA ARG A 144 -15.71 -7.04 -0.35
C ARG A 144 -15.95 -5.54 -0.57
N ARG A 145 -14.97 -4.81 -1.10
CA ARG A 145 -15.14 -3.36 -1.33
C ARG A 145 -16.26 -3.04 -2.32
N GLY A 146 -16.39 -3.81 -3.40
CA GLY A 146 -17.50 -3.63 -4.35
C GLY A 146 -18.88 -3.83 -3.70
N ASN A 147 -18.99 -4.76 -2.74
CA ASN A 147 -20.22 -5.02 -2.00
C ASN A 147 -20.52 -3.98 -0.90
N ASP A 148 -19.49 -3.43 -0.25
CA ASP A 148 -19.68 -2.35 0.74
C ASP A 148 -20.01 -1.01 0.07
N GLU A 149 -19.44 -0.73 -1.11
CA GLU A 149 -19.79 0.45 -1.91
C GLU A 149 -21.24 0.40 -2.43
N THR A 150 -21.76 -0.80 -2.74
CA THR A 150 -23.18 -0.97 -3.10
C THR A 150 -24.09 -0.83 -1.88
N ARG A 151 -23.70 -1.37 -0.72
CA ARG A 151 -24.46 -1.21 0.54
C ARG A 151 -24.52 0.23 1.06
N GLY A 152 -23.50 1.05 0.78
CA GLY A 152 -23.48 2.47 1.13
C GLY A 152 -24.49 3.33 0.36
N ASN A 153 -25.00 2.85 -0.78
CA ASN A 153 -26.01 3.54 -1.59
C ASN A 153 -27.46 3.13 -1.26
N ASP A 154 -27.66 2.06 -0.48
CA ASP A 154 -28.99 1.52 -0.14
C ASP A 154 -29.46 1.93 1.28
N VAL A 155 -29.15 3.14 1.73
CA VAL A 155 -29.62 3.65 3.04
C VAL A 155 -31.09 4.13 3.00
N ASN A 156 -31.88 3.68 2.02
CA ASN A 156 -33.33 3.93 2.04
C ASN A 156 -34.15 2.78 1.43
N SER A 157 -34.13 1.59 2.04
CA SER A 157 -35.30 0.71 2.04
C SER A 157 -35.27 -0.26 3.22
N ASN A 158 -36.47 -0.54 3.73
CA ASN A 158 -36.76 -1.07 5.06
C ASN A 158 -36.20 -2.46 5.41
N VAL A 159 -35.99 -2.61 6.71
CA VAL A 159 -35.80 -3.82 7.54
C VAL A 159 -36.65 -5.03 7.12
N HIS A 160 -36.00 -6.17 6.79
CA HIS A 160 -36.13 -7.50 7.42
C HIS A 160 -35.64 -8.64 6.49
N SER A 161 -34.59 -9.35 6.89
CA SER A 161 -34.61 -10.78 7.28
C SER A 161 -33.18 -11.36 7.30
N MET A 162 -32.90 -12.09 8.37
CA MET A 162 -31.70 -12.89 8.56
C MET A 162 -31.56 -13.96 7.45
N ASP A 163 -30.32 -14.23 7.06
CA ASP A 163 -29.81 -15.61 7.06
C ASP A 163 -28.27 -15.59 7.23
N GLU A 164 -27.82 -16.14 8.36
CA GLU A 164 -26.43 -16.50 8.62
C GLU A 164 -26.16 -17.89 8.02
N ALA A 165 -24.99 -18.09 7.39
CA ALA A 165 -24.08 -19.23 7.64
C ALA A 165 -23.11 -19.46 6.47
N SER A 166 -21.81 -19.51 6.80
CA SER A 166 -20.64 -20.11 6.09
C SER A 166 -19.40 -19.22 6.06
N GLY A 167 -19.53 -17.95 6.46
CA GLY A 167 -18.49 -16.97 6.21
C GLY A 167 -17.38 -16.86 7.25
N SER A 168 -17.69 -16.78 8.54
CA SER A 168 -16.78 -16.20 9.54
C SER A 168 -15.60 -17.08 9.97
N ASP A 169 -15.75 -18.41 9.94
CA ASP A 169 -14.75 -19.34 10.50
C ASP A 169 -13.63 -19.69 9.52
N ASP A 170 -13.95 -19.87 8.22
CA ASP A 170 -12.96 -20.02 7.16
C ASP A 170 -12.18 -18.71 6.90
N ARG A 171 -12.80 -17.55 7.18
CA ARG A 171 -12.19 -16.21 7.09
C ARG A 171 -11.05 -16.00 8.08
N LYS A 172 -11.28 -16.26 9.38
CA LYS A 172 -10.21 -16.21 10.39
C LYS A 172 -9.15 -17.27 10.12
N LYS A 173 -9.53 -18.44 9.60
CA LYS A 173 -8.56 -19.47 9.19
C LYS A 173 -7.67 -19.02 8.04
N LEU A 174 -8.17 -18.30 7.03
CA LEU A 174 -7.36 -17.81 5.91
C LEU A 174 -6.44 -16.65 6.32
N GLU A 175 -6.97 -15.65 7.04
CA GLU A 175 -6.12 -14.59 7.62
C GLU A 175 -5.03 -15.20 8.51
N TYR A 176 -5.38 -16.07 9.46
CA TYR A 176 -4.41 -16.69 10.36
C TYR A 176 -3.43 -17.67 9.67
N ARG A 177 -3.83 -18.33 8.58
CA ARG A 177 -2.97 -19.28 7.84
C ARG A 177 -1.91 -18.61 6.99
N TYR A 178 -2.18 -17.42 6.48
CA TYR A 178 -1.35 -16.80 5.44
C TYR A 178 -0.76 -15.45 5.87
N THR A 179 -1.39 -14.80 6.84
CA THR A 179 -1.02 -13.48 7.35
C THR A 179 -0.61 -13.65 8.81
N GLY A 180 0.48 -13.03 9.23
CA GLY A 180 0.95 -13.12 10.62
C GLY A 180 1.93 -12.04 11.00
N LYS A 181 1.95 -10.96 10.22
CA LYS A 181 2.85 -9.83 10.36
C LYS A 181 2.18 -8.62 11.05
N PHE A 182 1.06 -8.79 11.74
CA PHE A 182 0.49 -7.76 12.64
C PHE A 182 0.03 -8.37 13.95
#